data_AF-A0A0G3V5J2-F1
#
_entry.id   AF-A0A0G3V5J2-F1
#
_cell.length_a   1.000
_cell.length_b   1.000
_cell.length_c   1.000
_cell.angle_alpha   90.00
_cell.angle_beta   90.00
_cell.angle_gamma   90.00
#
_symmetry.space_group_name_H-M   'P 1'
#
loop_
_entity.id
_entity.type
_entity.pdbx_description
1 polymer ?
#
loop_
_entity_poly.entity_id
_entity_poly.type
_entity_poly.pdbx_seq_one_letter_code
_entity_poly.pdbx_strand_id
1 'polypeptide(L)'
;MRLIGIDTPETKDPRTVVECFGREASNHLAALLPIGTPVRVVYDVQRTDRYNRALAYLYRSSDALFINAAMIIEGYAAAYRYPPDVANADWFSALDRQAREANVGLWAACGGINTPASGAGSGSTTTTAGGTSSGTDCSPSYPGVCIPPAPPDLDCGDVTYKRFVVLPPDPHNFDGNGDGIGCL
;
A
#
# COMPACT_ATOMS: atom_id res chain seq x y z
N MET A 1 11.23 15.88 -13.63
CA MET A 1 12.10 15.00 -12.81
C MET A 1 11.30 13.80 -12.34
N ARG A 2 11.94 12.68 -11.98
CA ARG A 2 11.32 11.51 -11.36
C ARG A 2 12.06 11.15 -10.07
N LEU A 3 11.30 10.82 -9.05
CA LEU A 3 11.82 10.41 -7.76
C LEU A 3 12.26 8.95 -7.83
N ILE A 4 13.50 8.67 -7.41
CA ILE A 4 14.06 7.32 -7.42
C ILE A 4 13.40 6.47 -6.33
N GLY A 5 13.15 5.20 -6.62
CA GLY A 5 12.77 4.22 -5.60
C GLY A 5 11.30 4.22 -5.20
N ILE A 6 10.49 5.10 -5.78
CA ILE A 6 9.06 5.20 -5.49
C ILE A 6 8.22 5.15 -6.76
N ASP A 7 7.01 4.63 -6.64
CA ASP A 7 5.99 4.67 -7.67
C ASP A 7 4.68 5.21 -7.07
N THR A 8 4.22 6.33 -7.63
CA THR A 8 2.97 6.98 -7.21
C THR A 8 1.88 6.57 -8.20
N PRO A 9 0.62 6.37 -7.77
CA PRO A 9 -0.46 6.03 -8.68
C PRO A 9 -0.58 7.06 -9.82
N GLU A 10 -0.61 6.58 -11.06
CA GLU A 10 -0.51 7.38 -12.26
C GLU A 10 -1.80 8.20 -12.50
N THR A 11 -1.64 9.49 -12.82
CA THR A 11 -2.76 10.42 -13.05
C THR A 11 -2.71 11.13 -14.39
N LYS A 12 -1.62 10.97 -15.14
CA LYS A 12 -1.26 11.82 -16.28
C LYS A 12 -0.98 11.05 -17.57
N ASP A 13 -1.03 9.72 -17.59
CA ASP A 13 -0.97 9.00 -18.86
C ASP A 13 -2.36 9.04 -19.53
N PRO A 14 -2.53 9.74 -20.67
CA PRO A 14 -3.80 9.80 -21.38
C PRO A 14 -4.24 8.45 -21.97
N ARG A 15 -3.38 7.43 -21.91
CA ARG A 15 -3.66 6.05 -22.36
C ARG A 15 -4.12 5.15 -21.22
N THR A 16 -4.05 5.58 -19.96
CA THR A 16 -4.51 4.81 -18.81
C THR A 16 -5.64 5.53 -18.08
N VAL A 17 -6.50 4.74 -17.44
CA VAL A 17 -7.44 5.30 -16.46
C VAL A 17 -6.65 5.91 -15.31
N VAL A 18 -7.12 7.02 -14.76
CA VAL A 18 -6.54 7.60 -13.54
C VAL A 18 -6.50 6.49 -12.49
N GLU A 19 -5.37 6.31 -11.82
CA GLU A 19 -5.26 5.31 -10.76
C GLU A 19 -5.79 5.86 -9.45
N CYS A 20 -6.39 4.98 -8.66
CA CYS A 20 -6.89 5.29 -7.33
C CYS A 20 -5.76 5.89 -6.47
N PHE A 21 -6.10 6.92 -5.69
CA PHE A 21 -5.16 7.68 -4.84
C PHE A 21 -4.12 8.55 -5.57
N GLY A 22 -4.14 8.64 -6.90
CA GLY A 22 -3.14 9.41 -7.63
C GLY A 22 -3.24 10.94 -7.43
N ARG A 23 -4.47 11.46 -7.26
CA ARG A 23 -4.68 12.90 -6.98
C ARG A 23 -4.22 13.25 -5.57
N GLU A 24 -4.52 12.38 -4.62
CA GLU A 24 -4.12 12.44 -3.22
C GLU A 24 -2.60 12.44 -3.10
N ALA A 25 -1.91 11.52 -3.78
CA ALA A 25 -0.45 11.48 -3.85
C ALA A 25 0.15 12.76 -4.45
N SER A 26 -0.44 13.27 -5.52
CA SER A 26 0.00 14.53 -6.15
C SER A 26 -0.17 15.74 -5.22
N ASN A 27 -1.30 15.82 -4.52
CA ASN A 27 -1.58 16.90 -3.58
C ASN A 27 -0.69 16.81 -2.34
N HIS A 28 -0.43 15.60 -1.84
CA HIS A 28 0.42 15.40 -0.68
C HIS A 28 1.87 15.80 -0.98
N LEU A 29 2.41 15.41 -2.14
CA LEU A 29 3.73 15.87 -2.57
C LEU A 29 3.80 17.41 -2.69
N ALA A 30 2.75 18.04 -3.23
CA ALA A 30 2.66 19.50 -3.33
C ALA A 30 2.56 20.18 -1.96
N ALA A 31 1.97 19.52 -0.96
CA ALA A 31 1.91 20.00 0.41
C ALA A 31 3.26 19.86 1.14
N LEU A 32 4.02 18.80 0.87
CA LEU A 32 5.37 18.61 1.40
C LEU A 32 6.37 19.59 0.78
N LEU A 33 6.18 19.92 -0.50
CA LEU A 33 7.06 20.81 -1.29
C LEU A 33 6.25 21.92 -1.97
N PRO A 34 5.71 22.91 -1.23
CA PRO A 34 5.10 24.09 -1.83
C PRO A 34 6.05 24.79 -2.79
N ILE A 35 5.52 25.48 -3.80
CA ILE A 35 6.33 26.20 -4.79
C ILE A 35 7.27 27.17 -4.08
N GLY A 36 8.56 27.11 -4.44
CA GLY A 36 9.62 27.89 -3.80
C GLY A 36 10.33 27.20 -2.63
N THR A 37 9.89 26.00 -2.22
CA THR A 37 10.56 25.23 -1.16
C THR A 37 11.96 24.82 -1.60
N PRO A 38 13.02 25.22 -0.86
CA PRO A 38 14.37 24.78 -1.16
C PRO A 38 14.52 23.28 -0.85
N VAL A 39 15.13 22.56 -1.78
CA VAL A 39 15.41 21.12 -1.67
C VAL A 39 16.87 20.84 -1.96
N ARG A 40 17.44 19.87 -1.24
CA ARG A 40 18.70 19.23 -1.62
C ARG A 40 18.39 18.04 -2.51
N VAL A 41 18.97 18.06 -3.71
CA VAL A 41 18.85 17.00 -4.72
C VAL A 41 20.04 16.06 -4.58
N VAL A 42 19.78 14.76 -4.41
CA VAL A 42 20.81 13.72 -4.34
C VAL A 42 20.57 12.72 -5.47
N TYR A 43 21.59 12.51 -6.30
CA TYR A 43 21.56 11.55 -7.40
C TYR A 43 22.06 10.19 -6.94
N ASP A 44 21.67 9.14 -7.66
CA ASP A 44 22.27 7.80 -7.56
C ASP A 44 23.21 7.57 -8.76
N VAL A 45 23.39 6.32 -9.20
CA VAL A 45 24.22 5.93 -10.35
C VAL A 45 23.83 6.71 -11.60
N GLN A 46 22.53 6.82 -11.91
CA GLN A 46 22.04 7.58 -13.05
C GLN A 46 21.53 8.97 -12.61
N ARG A 47 21.89 9.99 -13.39
CA ARG A 47 21.39 11.36 -13.19
C ARG A 47 20.10 11.65 -13.93
N THR A 48 19.86 10.95 -15.03
CA THR A 48 18.71 11.16 -15.92
C THR A 48 18.22 9.83 -16.47
N ASP A 49 16.92 9.74 -16.72
CA ASP A 49 16.34 8.60 -17.43
C ASP A 49 16.44 8.75 -18.96
N ARG A 50 15.94 7.73 -19.68
CA ARG A 50 15.88 7.71 -21.15
C ARG A 50 15.03 8.84 -21.79
N TYR A 51 14.21 9.52 -20.99
CA TYR A 51 13.38 10.65 -21.40
C TYR A 51 14.01 11.99 -20.97
N ASN A 52 15.28 11.98 -20.57
CA ASN A 52 16.03 13.14 -20.10
C ASN A 52 15.42 13.82 -18.85
N ARG A 53 14.64 13.07 -18.05
CA ARG A 53 14.15 13.56 -16.76
C ARG A 53 15.21 13.29 -15.70
N ALA A 54 15.52 14.29 -14.87
CA ALA A 54 16.39 14.08 -13.72
C ALA A 54 15.84 12.99 -12.78
N LEU A 55 16.70 12.06 -12.38
CA LEU A 55 16.43 10.99 -11.40
C LEU A 55 17.07 11.39 -10.08
N ALA A 56 16.28 11.52 -9.00
CA ALA A 56 16.84 11.96 -7.73
C ALA A 56 16.06 11.51 -6.50
N TYR A 57 16.77 11.55 -5.37
CA TYR A 57 16.26 11.63 -4.02
C TYR A 57 16.16 13.09 -3.59
N LEU A 58 15.07 13.47 -2.91
CA LEU A 58 14.87 14.85 -2.45
C LEU A 58 14.82 14.94 -0.94
N TYR A 59 15.59 15.89 -0.41
CA TYR A 59 15.51 16.28 0.99
C TYR A 59 15.01 17.72 1.08
N ARG A 60 13.97 17.97 1.87
CA ARG A 60 13.52 19.33 2.15
C ARG A 60 14.58 20.04 3.00
N SER A 61 15.03 21.22 2.56
CA SER A 61 16.17 21.87 3.19
C SER A 61 15.87 22.44 4.58
N SER A 62 14.61 22.70 4.91
CA SER A 62 14.22 23.28 6.21
C SER A 62 14.41 22.33 7.40
N ASP A 63 14.20 21.03 7.19
CA ASP A 63 14.15 20.02 8.26
C ASP A 63 14.83 18.70 7.88
N ALA A 64 15.45 18.64 6.71
CA ALA A 64 16.05 17.43 6.14
C ALA A 64 15.05 16.27 5.95
N LEU A 65 13.74 16.55 5.84
CA LEU A 65 12.74 15.52 5.55
C LEU A 65 13.07 14.83 4.23
N PHE A 66 13.22 13.50 4.26
CA PHE A 66 13.42 12.70 3.06
C PHE A 66 12.08 12.43 2.37
N ILE A 67 11.81 13.15 1.28
CA ILE A 67 10.52 13.16 0.60
C ILE A 67 10.14 11.79 0.06
N ASN A 68 11.09 11.05 -0.54
CA ASN A 68 10.81 9.72 -1.08
C ASN A 68 10.34 8.76 0.02
N ALA A 69 11.01 8.77 1.17
CA ALA A 69 10.65 7.94 2.32
C ALA A 69 9.30 8.35 2.92
N ALA A 70 9.04 9.65 3.06
CA ALA A 70 7.78 10.20 3.56
C ALA A 70 6.58 9.74 2.71
N MET A 71 6.70 9.86 1.39
CA MET A 71 5.67 9.41 0.46
C MET A 71 5.34 7.91 0.62
N ILE A 72 6.33 7.07 0.91
CA ILE A 72 6.11 5.63 1.11
C ILE A 72 5.43 5.36 2.45
N ILE A 73 6.02 5.83 3.56
CA ILE A 73 5.55 5.50 4.91
C ILE A 73 4.14 6.04 5.19
N GLU A 74 3.78 7.15 4.55
CA GLU A 74 2.44 7.75 4.66
C GLU A 74 1.43 7.13 3.67
N GLY A 75 1.86 6.18 2.82
CA GLY A 75 0.99 5.45 1.89
C GLY A 75 0.59 6.22 0.65
N TYR A 76 1.37 7.22 0.21
CA TYR A 76 1.12 7.98 -1.03
C TYR A 76 1.94 7.47 -2.22
N ALA A 77 2.88 6.56 -1.99
CA ALA A 77 3.66 5.89 -3.02
C ALA A 77 4.00 4.45 -2.58
N ALA A 78 4.16 3.56 -3.55
CA ALA A 78 4.74 2.24 -3.33
C ALA A 78 6.26 2.27 -3.53
N ALA A 79 7.00 1.43 -2.82
CA ALA A 79 8.43 1.23 -3.09
C ALA A 79 8.62 0.51 -4.44
N TYR A 80 9.54 1.04 -5.25
CA TYR A 80 9.85 0.49 -6.57
C TYR A 80 11.36 0.35 -6.78
N ARG A 81 11.84 -0.88 -6.92
CA ARG A 81 13.27 -1.16 -7.15
C ARG A 81 13.59 -1.08 -8.64
N TYR A 82 14.41 -0.11 -9.03
CA TYR A 82 14.85 0.07 -10.41
C TYR A 82 16.38 0.12 -10.53
N PRO A 83 17.05 -1.00 -10.84
CA PRO A 83 18.49 -1.01 -11.06
C PRO A 83 18.91 -0.09 -12.22
N PRO A 84 20.06 0.59 -12.13
CA PRO A 84 21.07 0.48 -11.06
C PRO A 84 20.80 1.38 -9.83
N ASP A 85 19.75 2.21 -9.84
CA ASP A 85 19.48 3.23 -8.81
C ASP A 85 18.76 2.64 -7.58
N VAL A 86 19.48 1.81 -6.80
CA VAL A 86 18.92 1.01 -5.70
C VAL A 86 19.50 1.35 -4.33
N ALA A 87 20.16 2.49 -4.17
CA ALA A 87 20.86 2.85 -2.91
C ALA A 87 19.96 2.79 -1.65
N ASN A 88 18.66 3.05 -1.78
CA ASN A 88 17.69 3.04 -0.67
C ASN A 88 16.64 1.91 -0.78
N ALA A 89 16.81 0.97 -1.70
CA ALA A 89 15.74 0.04 -2.07
C ALA A 89 15.29 -0.89 -0.92
N ASP A 90 16.22 -1.40 -0.11
CA ASP A 90 15.87 -2.26 1.03
C ASP A 90 15.09 -1.48 2.11
N TRP A 91 15.53 -0.25 2.39
CA TRP A 91 14.86 0.62 3.35
C TRP A 91 13.46 1.01 2.87
N PHE A 92 13.31 1.36 1.60
CA PHE A 92 12.01 1.66 1.02
C PHE A 92 11.06 0.47 1.06
N SER A 93 11.55 -0.74 0.78
CA SER A 93 10.74 -1.96 0.93
C SER A 93 10.27 -2.18 2.37
N ALA A 94 11.08 -1.84 3.38
CA ALA A 94 10.67 -1.92 4.78
C ALA A 94 9.60 -0.87 5.15
N LEU A 95 9.72 0.36 4.64
CA LEU A 95 8.71 1.41 4.85
C LEU A 95 7.39 1.08 4.14
N ASP A 96 7.46 0.51 2.95
CA ASP A 96 6.30 0.10 2.16
C ASP A 96 5.50 -0.99 2.89
N ARG A 97 6.21 -1.98 3.45
CA ARG A 97 5.60 -3.00 4.30
C ARG A 97 4.92 -2.38 5.52
N GLN A 98 5.58 -1.45 6.22
CA GLN A 98 4.97 -0.75 7.36
C GLN A 98 3.70 0.02 6.96
N ALA A 99 3.70 0.71 5.82
CA ALA A 99 2.53 1.44 5.34
C ALA A 99 1.35 0.51 5.01
N ARG A 100 1.64 -0.68 4.45
CA ARG A 100 0.64 -1.73 4.18
C ARG A 100 0.06 -2.29 5.47
N GLU A 101 0.92 -2.66 6.43
CA GLU A 101 0.51 -3.20 7.73
C GLU A 101 -0.32 -2.19 8.54
N ALA A 102 0.05 -0.91 8.47
CA ALA A 102 -0.69 0.19 9.10
C ALA A 102 -1.98 0.58 8.34
N ASN A 103 -2.22 -0.01 7.17
CA ASN A 103 -3.34 0.26 6.29
C ASN A 103 -3.56 1.78 6.07
N VAL A 104 -2.50 2.49 5.68
CA VAL A 104 -2.55 3.94 5.44
C VAL A 104 -2.59 4.28 3.95
N GLY A 105 -3.12 5.47 3.64
CA GLY A 105 -3.11 6.02 2.29
C GLY A 105 -3.76 5.09 1.24
N LEU A 106 -3.03 4.81 0.16
CA LEU A 106 -3.48 3.98 -0.96
C LEU A 106 -3.79 2.54 -0.53
N TRP A 107 -3.18 2.04 0.54
CA TRP A 107 -3.42 0.69 1.04
C TRP A 107 -4.83 0.57 1.62
N ALA A 108 -5.26 1.55 2.42
CA ALA A 108 -6.64 1.61 2.93
C ALA A 108 -7.67 2.01 1.87
N ALA A 109 -7.34 2.99 1.02
CA ALA A 109 -8.29 3.56 0.08
C ALA A 109 -8.56 2.65 -1.12
N CYS A 110 -7.54 1.92 -1.58
CA CYS A 110 -7.54 1.24 -2.87
C CYS A 110 -7.17 -0.24 -2.77
N GLY A 111 -6.58 -0.69 -1.66
CA GLY A 111 -6.03 -2.04 -1.53
C GLY A 111 -4.69 -2.24 -2.27
N GLY A 112 -4.08 -1.17 -2.81
CA GLY A 112 -2.79 -1.24 -3.50
C GLY A 112 -2.60 -0.24 -4.63
N ILE A 113 -1.46 -0.36 -5.33
CA ILE A 113 -1.12 0.41 -6.54
C ILE A 113 -1.65 -0.30 -7.80
N ASN A 114 -1.75 0.41 -8.93
CA ASN A 114 -2.30 -0.06 -10.21
C ASN A 114 -3.81 -0.39 -10.18
N THR A 115 -4.52 0.06 -9.16
CA THR A 115 -5.98 -0.07 -9.07
C THR A 115 -6.65 1.07 -9.84
N PRO A 116 -7.49 0.80 -10.86
CA PRO A 116 -8.23 1.82 -11.58
C PRO A 116 -9.05 2.70 -10.63
N ALA A 117 -9.08 4.02 -10.86
CA ALA A 117 -10.09 4.90 -10.26
C ALA A 117 -11.44 4.68 -10.97
N SER A 118 -12.01 3.47 -10.86
CA SER A 118 -13.41 3.29 -11.22
C SER A 118 -14.25 4.01 -10.17
N GLY A 119 -15.09 4.93 -10.63
CA GLY A 119 -15.78 5.92 -9.81
C GLY A 119 -16.47 5.33 -8.60
N ALA A 120 -16.29 6.00 -7.45
CA ALA A 120 -17.12 5.89 -6.26
C ALA A 120 -17.66 4.47 -5.97
N GLY A 121 -16.77 3.58 -5.54
CA GLY A 121 -17.15 2.53 -4.60
C GLY A 121 -17.43 3.13 -3.22
N SER A 122 -18.42 4.02 -3.11
CA SER A 122 -19.14 4.10 -1.84
C SER A 122 -19.94 2.80 -1.76
N GLY A 123 -19.40 1.81 -1.06
CA GLY A 123 -20.15 0.63 -0.63
C GLY A 123 -21.15 1.02 0.46
N SER A 124 -22.06 1.93 0.14
CA SER A 124 -23.32 2.20 0.83
C SER A 124 -24.23 2.71 -0.28
N THR A 125 -24.94 1.83 -0.97
CA THR A 125 -26.32 1.49 -0.60
C THR A 125 -26.73 0.11 -1.09
N THR A 126 -27.44 -0.66 -0.25
CA THR A 126 -28.84 -1.06 -0.52
C THR A 126 -29.46 -1.67 0.75
N THR A 127 -30.32 -0.89 1.42
CA THR A 127 -31.46 -1.46 2.16
C THR A 127 -32.50 -1.87 1.11
N THR A 128 -32.78 -3.17 0.95
CA THR A 128 -34.11 -3.80 1.17
C THR A 128 -34.08 -5.29 0.78
N ALA A 129 -34.09 -6.10 1.83
CA ALA A 129 -34.77 -7.38 2.05
C ALA A 129 -34.56 -8.56 1.07
N GLY A 130 -33.92 -9.62 1.61
CA GLY A 130 -34.22 -10.99 1.25
C GLY A 130 -33.20 -12.05 1.68
N GLY A 131 -33.23 -12.49 2.94
CA GLY A 131 -32.58 -13.73 3.42
C GLY A 131 -31.35 -13.51 4.31
N THR A 132 -31.47 -13.01 5.54
CA THR A 132 -31.78 -13.74 6.80
C THR A 132 -30.61 -14.58 7.35
N SER A 133 -30.12 -14.11 8.51
CA SER A 133 -29.48 -14.85 9.62
C SER A 133 -27.95 -14.92 9.70
N SER A 134 -27.43 -14.08 10.60
CA SER A 134 -26.61 -14.47 11.76
C SER A 134 -25.24 -15.13 11.54
N GLY A 135 -24.22 -14.42 12.00
CA GLY A 135 -22.92 -14.98 12.34
C GLY A 135 -22.07 -13.94 13.07
N THR A 136 -22.48 -13.58 14.29
CA THR A 136 -21.71 -12.73 15.23
C THR A 136 -20.42 -13.40 15.71
N ASP A 137 -20.03 -14.50 15.05
CA ASP A 137 -19.10 -15.49 15.55
C ASP A 137 -18.01 -15.77 14.51
N CYS A 138 -17.77 -14.90 13.51
CA CYS A 138 -16.60 -15.04 12.64
C CYS A 138 -15.45 -14.19 13.20
N SER A 139 -14.27 -14.77 13.30
CA SER A 139 -13.07 -14.13 13.84
C SER A 139 -12.56 -13.03 12.92
N PRO A 140 -12.22 -11.83 13.46
CA PRO A 140 -11.62 -10.76 12.67
C PRO A 140 -10.20 -11.10 12.18
N SER A 141 -9.55 -12.13 12.73
CA SER A 141 -8.22 -12.56 12.31
C SER A 141 -8.20 -13.22 10.92
N TYR A 142 -9.36 -13.57 10.35
CA TYR A 142 -9.46 -14.25 9.06
C TYR A 142 -10.40 -13.51 8.09
N PRO A 143 -10.02 -12.30 7.65
CA PRO A 143 -10.86 -11.52 6.76
C PRO A 143 -11.05 -12.25 5.43
N GLY A 144 -12.30 -12.36 4.99
CA GLY A 144 -12.67 -12.99 3.72
C GLY A 144 -13.12 -14.46 3.84
N VAL A 145 -12.99 -15.07 5.02
CA VAL A 145 -13.56 -16.39 5.33
C VAL A 145 -14.26 -16.34 6.69
N CYS A 146 -15.36 -17.06 6.86
CA CYS A 146 -15.98 -17.15 8.19
C CYS A 146 -15.40 -18.34 8.94
N ILE A 147 -14.44 -18.06 9.82
CA ILE A 147 -13.86 -19.03 10.75
C ILE A 147 -14.18 -18.53 12.17
N PRO A 148 -14.75 -19.36 13.05
CA PRO A 148 -15.11 -18.92 14.38
C PRO A 148 -13.90 -18.65 15.28
N PRO A 149 -13.99 -17.71 16.26
CA PRO A 149 -12.89 -17.42 17.17
C PRO A 149 -12.63 -18.58 18.13
N ALA A 150 -11.36 -18.83 18.43
CA ALA A 150 -10.94 -19.82 19.42
C ALA A 150 -11.48 -19.47 20.83
N PRO A 151 -11.84 -20.47 21.66
CA PRO A 151 -11.80 -21.92 21.43
C PRO A 151 -13.12 -22.53 20.85
N PRO A 152 -13.07 -23.70 20.18
CA PRO A 152 -11.90 -24.59 20.06
C PRO A 152 -10.86 -24.08 19.07
N ASP A 153 -9.63 -24.54 19.24
CA ASP A 153 -8.59 -24.36 18.23
C ASP A 153 -8.94 -25.21 17.01
N LEU A 154 -8.78 -24.65 15.81
CA LEU A 154 -9.21 -25.28 14.56
C LEU A 154 -7.97 -25.40 13.69
N ASP A 155 -7.73 -26.58 13.13
CA ASP A 155 -6.61 -26.80 12.23
C ASP A 155 -7.04 -26.68 10.77
N CYS A 156 -6.07 -26.58 9.86
CA CYS A 156 -6.34 -26.49 8.42
C CYS A 156 -7.13 -27.69 7.85
N GLY A 157 -7.27 -28.79 8.60
CA GLY A 157 -8.12 -29.93 8.26
C GLY A 157 -9.60 -29.75 8.64
N ASP A 158 -9.89 -28.86 9.59
CA ASP A 158 -11.23 -28.61 10.13
C ASP A 158 -11.99 -27.52 9.36
N VAL A 159 -11.26 -26.71 8.59
CA VAL A 159 -11.81 -25.66 7.73
C VAL A 159 -11.74 -26.07 6.26
N THR A 160 -12.77 -25.69 5.50
CA THR A 160 -12.84 -25.95 4.05
C THR A 160 -12.04 -24.94 3.22
N TYR A 161 -11.59 -23.85 3.83
CA TYR A 161 -10.85 -22.77 3.19
C TYR A 161 -9.35 -23.07 3.15
N LYS A 162 -8.70 -22.70 2.06
CA LYS A 162 -7.24 -22.81 1.86
C LYS A 162 -6.71 -21.49 1.30
N ARG A 163 -5.46 -21.16 1.61
CA ARG A 163 -4.78 -19.95 1.10
C ARG A 163 -5.59 -18.67 1.36
N PHE A 164 -6.07 -18.48 2.59
CA PHE A 164 -6.82 -17.31 2.99
C PHE A 164 -5.94 -16.34 3.79
N VAL A 165 -6.32 -15.06 3.82
CA VAL A 165 -5.56 -14.03 4.53
C VAL A 165 -5.69 -14.24 6.04
N VAL A 166 -4.55 -14.20 6.74
CA VAL A 166 -4.46 -14.30 8.20
C VAL A 166 -3.88 -13.00 8.75
N LEU A 167 -4.58 -12.41 9.72
CA LEU A 167 -4.17 -11.21 10.43
C LEU A 167 -3.73 -11.56 11.86
N PRO A 168 -2.66 -10.92 12.39
CA PRO A 168 -2.32 -11.02 13.80
C PRO A 168 -3.37 -10.40 14.73
N PRO A 169 -3.60 -10.95 15.94
CA PRO A 169 -3.08 -12.24 16.39
C PRO A 169 -3.81 -13.37 15.67
N ASP A 170 -3.08 -14.42 15.27
CA ASP A 170 -3.60 -15.62 14.61
C ASP A 170 -3.97 -16.68 15.66
N PRO A 171 -5.21 -16.70 16.19
CA PRO A 171 -5.52 -17.44 17.40
C PRO A 171 -5.64 -18.93 17.15
N HIS A 172 -5.83 -19.35 15.89
CA HIS A 172 -5.82 -20.73 15.44
C HIS A 172 -4.50 -21.14 14.74
N ASN A 173 -3.51 -20.24 14.71
CA ASN A 173 -2.19 -20.50 14.16
C ASN A 173 -2.20 -21.07 12.71
N PHE A 174 -3.13 -20.61 11.87
CA PHE A 174 -3.22 -21.03 10.47
C PHE A 174 -2.04 -20.55 9.61
N ASP A 175 -1.38 -19.46 10.00
CA ASP A 175 -0.20 -18.86 9.36
C ASP A 175 1.06 -19.06 10.23
N GLY A 176 1.43 -20.33 10.43
CA GLY A 176 2.58 -20.69 11.27
C GLY A 176 3.94 -20.21 10.73
N ASN A 177 4.04 -19.82 9.46
CA ASN A 177 5.24 -19.25 8.85
C ASN A 177 5.23 -17.72 8.79
N GLY A 178 4.14 -17.06 9.17
CA GLY A 178 4.03 -15.61 9.32
C GLY A 178 4.10 -14.86 7.99
N ASP A 179 3.63 -15.46 6.89
CA ASP A 179 3.62 -14.83 5.57
C ASP A 179 2.28 -14.15 5.22
N GLY A 180 1.33 -14.17 6.15
CA GLY A 180 0.00 -13.60 6.05
C GLY A 180 -1.01 -14.51 5.36
N ILE A 181 -0.64 -15.76 5.02
CA ILE A 181 -1.49 -16.70 4.30
C ILE A 181 -1.66 -18.00 5.09
N GLY A 182 -2.89 -18.21 5.56
CA GLY A 182 -3.27 -19.40 6.31
C GLY A 182 -3.52 -20.62 5.41
N CYS A 183 -3.12 -21.78 5.92
CA CYS A 183 -3.43 -23.09 5.33
C CYS A 183 -2.98 -23.24 3.86
N LEU A 184 -1.66 -23.14 3.66
CA LEU A 184 -0.95 -23.45 2.41
C LEU A 184 -0.86 -24.95 2.10
#